data_AF-A0A800DX44-F1
#
_entry.id   AF-A0A800DX44-F1
#
_cell.length_a   1.000
_cell.length_b   1.000
_cell.length_c   1.000
_cell.angle_alpha   90.00
_cell.angle_beta   90.00
_cell.angle_gamma   90.00
#
_symmetry.space_group_name_H-M   'P 1'
#
loop_
_entity.id
_entity.type
_entity.pdbx_description
1 polymer ?
#
loop_
_entity_poly.entity_id
_entity_poly.type
_entity_poly.pdbx_seq_one_letter_code
_entity_poly.pdbx_strand_id
1 'polypeptide(L)'
;MKKIILIITSILFSSLFYQNNLGLNIFIFSLSTTAVLAFFNPQKIKERSTLIKAVIYIITAVLVFFNHNTLSLFTNIISFFLFVGSISNSKSSIYIEFLNGLYTAIVAAFVLYFDNINNEIEQVKKQ
;
A
#
# COMPACT_ATOMS: atom_id res chain seq x y z
N MET A 1 22.70 -8.19 10.05
CA MET A 1 21.68 -8.02 9.00
C MET A 1 20.73 -6.85 9.28
N LYS A 2 20.05 -6.79 10.45
CA LYS A 2 19.09 -5.71 10.79
C LYS A 2 19.65 -4.27 10.69
N LYS A 3 20.92 -4.04 11.08
CA LYS A 3 21.56 -2.71 11.04
C LYS A 3 21.87 -2.20 9.62
N ILE A 4 22.24 -3.10 8.71
CA ILE A 4 22.53 -2.75 7.31
C ILE A 4 21.23 -2.40 6.58
N ILE A 5 20.17 -3.17 6.83
CA ILE A 5 18.82 -2.83 6.36
C ILE A 5 18.43 -1.44 6.86
N LEU A 6 18.62 -1.14 8.16
CA LEU A 6 18.27 0.16 8.73
C LEU A 6 19.04 1.31 8.07
N ILE A 7 20.34 1.15 7.83
CA ILE A 7 21.16 2.19 7.18
C ILE A 7 20.70 2.41 5.74
N ILE A 8 20.46 1.34 4.97
CA ILE A 8 19.97 1.42 3.59
C ILE A 8 18.59 2.09 3.56
N THR A 9 17.69 1.70 4.45
CA THR A 9 16.35 2.30 4.54
C THR A 9 16.42 3.76 4.99
N SER A 10 17.30 4.13 5.91
CA SER A 10 17.48 5.53 6.32
C SER A 10 18.09 6.41 5.23
N ILE A 11 19.03 5.89 4.45
CA ILE A 11 19.61 6.63 3.31
C ILE A 11 18.57 6.76 2.19
N LEU A 12 17.85 5.69 1.86
CA LEU A 12 16.75 5.73 0.89
C LEU A 12 15.65 6.68 1.34
N PHE A 13 15.23 6.61 2.61
CA PHE A 13 14.22 7.48 3.18
C PHE A 13 14.69 8.94 3.19
N SER A 14 15.90 9.22 3.64
CA SER A 14 16.43 10.58 3.59
C SER A 14 16.50 11.09 2.16
N SER A 15 16.99 10.29 1.21
CA SER A 15 17.12 10.69 -0.20
C SER A 15 15.79 10.84 -0.93
N LEU A 16 14.77 10.03 -0.62
CA LEU A 16 13.43 10.15 -1.19
C LEU A 16 12.65 11.32 -0.60
N PHE A 17 12.77 11.54 0.72
CA PHE A 17 11.91 12.43 1.49
C PHE A 17 12.59 13.77 1.82
N TYR A 18 13.83 14.01 1.37
CA TYR A 18 14.48 15.31 1.50
C TYR A 18 13.68 16.38 0.73
N GLN A 19 13.31 17.47 1.41
CA GLN A 19 12.59 18.63 0.86
C GLN A 19 11.13 18.41 0.40
N ASN A 20 10.34 17.61 1.10
CA ASN A 20 8.86 17.60 0.95
C ASN A 20 8.34 17.32 -0.46
N ASN A 21 9.04 16.52 -1.28
CA ASN A 21 8.51 16.12 -2.58
C ASN A 21 7.46 15.01 -2.42
N LEU A 22 6.28 15.38 -1.90
CA LEU A 22 5.13 14.51 -1.61
C LEU A 22 4.80 13.60 -2.80
N GLY A 23 4.96 14.11 -4.02
CA GLY A 23 4.74 13.34 -5.25
C GLY A 23 5.71 12.18 -5.46
N LEU A 24 7.00 12.35 -5.16
CA LEU A 24 7.99 11.28 -5.28
C LEU A 24 7.69 10.15 -4.28
N ASN A 25 7.30 10.54 -3.06
CA ASN A 25 6.95 9.60 -2.00
C ASN A 25 5.70 8.79 -2.36
N ILE A 26 4.66 9.44 -2.88
CA ILE A 26 3.45 8.77 -3.38
C ILE A 26 3.78 7.82 -4.53
N PHE A 27 4.65 8.22 -5.46
CA PHE A 27 5.07 7.37 -6.57
C PHE A 27 5.77 6.10 -6.09
N ILE A 28 6.76 6.23 -5.20
CA ILE A 28 7.53 5.08 -4.71
C ILE A 28 6.69 4.20 -3.77
N PHE A 29 5.82 4.80 -2.96
CA PHE A 29 4.82 4.07 -2.18
C PHE A 29 3.90 3.25 -3.09
N SER A 30 3.43 3.83 -4.19
CA SER A 30 2.56 3.14 -5.15
C SER A 30 3.29 1.96 -5.81
N LEU A 31 4.54 2.17 -6.25
CA LEU A 31 5.37 1.11 -6.84
C LEU A 31 5.60 -0.04 -5.86
N SER A 32 5.95 0.30 -4.61
CA SER A 32 6.21 -0.68 -3.55
C SER A 32 4.95 -1.47 -3.18
N THR A 33 3.82 -0.78 -3.05
CA THR A 33 2.52 -1.41 -2.76
C THR A 33 2.14 -2.40 -3.86
N THR A 34 2.25 -2.00 -5.13
CA THR A 34 1.95 -2.88 -6.27
C THR A 34 2.89 -4.09 -6.29
N ALA A 35 4.19 -3.90 -6.04
CA ALA A 35 5.15 -5.01 -5.99
C ALA A 35 4.84 -5.99 -4.85
N VAL A 36 4.54 -5.49 -3.65
CA VAL A 36 4.18 -6.31 -2.49
C VAL A 36 2.90 -7.10 -2.77
N LEU A 37 1.83 -6.44 -3.24
CA LEU A 37 0.57 -7.11 -3.55
C LEU A 37 0.72 -8.13 -4.69
N ALA A 38 1.53 -7.83 -5.70
CA ALA A 38 1.85 -8.78 -6.77
C ALA A 38 2.57 -10.03 -6.25
N PHE A 39 3.52 -9.84 -5.34
CA PHE A 39 4.32 -10.93 -4.77
C PHE A 39 3.48 -11.84 -3.87
N PHE A 40 2.64 -11.28 -3.00
CA PHE A 40 1.81 -12.07 -2.08
C PHE A 40 0.54 -12.61 -2.71
N ASN A 41 0.01 -12.00 -3.77
CA ASN A 41 -1.25 -12.39 -4.41
C ASN A 41 -1.10 -12.59 -5.95
N PRO A 42 -0.17 -13.45 -6.41
CA PRO A 42 0.18 -13.55 -7.83
C PRO A 42 -0.96 -14.08 -8.71
N GLN A 43 -1.92 -14.82 -8.16
CA GLN A 43 -3.10 -15.29 -8.90
C GLN A 43 -4.12 -14.17 -9.11
N LYS A 44 -4.38 -13.37 -8.07
CA LYS A 44 -5.39 -12.30 -8.11
C LYS A 44 -4.94 -11.11 -8.97
N ILE A 45 -3.64 -10.84 -9.04
CA ILE A 45 -3.13 -9.74 -9.87
C ILE A 45 -3.21 -10.02 -11.37
N LYS A 46 -3.26 -11.31 -11.77
CA LYS A 46 -3.43 -11.73 -13.17
C LYS A 46 -4.85 -11.48 -13.68
N GLU A 47 -5.80 -11.23 -12.79
CA GLU A 47 -7.16 -10.89 -13.20
C GLU A 47 -7.17 -9.55 -13.90
N ARG A 48 -7.80 -9.50 -15.08
CA ARG A 48 -7.80 -8.31 -15.95
C ARG A 48 -8.30 -7.05 -15.22
N SER A 49 -9.36 -7.21 -14.40
CA SER A 49 -9.93 -6.14 -13.58
C SER A 49 -8.91 -5.54 -12.61
N THR A 50 -8.22 -6.40 -11.86
CA THR A 50 -7.18 -6.04 -10.89
C THR A 50 -5.97 -5.40 -11.58
N LEU A 51 -5.54 -5.96 -12.71
CA LEU A 51 -4.40 -5.44 -13.46
C LEU A 51 -4.67 -4.02 -13.99
N ILE A 52 -5.87 -3.76 -14.52
CA ILE A 52 -6.27 -2.42 -14.95
C ILE A 52 -6.22 -1.43 -13.78
N LYS A 53 -6.74 -1.82 -12.60
CA LYS A 53 -6.70 -0.97 -11.40
C LYS A 53 -5.27 -0.72 -10.91
N ALA A 54 -4.40 -1.72 -10.96
CA ALA A 54 -2.99 -1.56 -10.65
C ALA A 54 -2.32 -0.54 -11.57
N VAL A 55 -2.58 -0.62 -12.88
CA VAL A 55 -2.05 0.32 -13.87
C VAL A 55 -2.58 1.73 -13.65
N ILE A 56 -3.89 1.89 -13.40
CA ILE A 56 -4.51 3.19 -13.07
C ILE A 56 -3.88 3.77 -11.80
N TYR A 57 -3.66 2.94 -10.78
CA TYR A 57 -3.01 3.37 -9.55
C TYR A 57 -1.59 3.89 -9.79
N ILE A 58 -0.77 3.21 -10.61
CA ILE A 58 0.56 3.70 -10.98
C ILE A 58 0.49 4.99 -11.81
N ILE A 59 -0.41 5.08 -12.79
CA ILE A 59 -0.58 6.30 -13.61
C ILE A 59 -0.95 7.50 -12.73
N THR A 60 -1.89 7.33 -11.80
CA THR A 60 -2.26 8.42 -10.89
C THR A 60 -1.09 8.84 -9.99
N ALA A 61 -0.23 7.91 -9.58
CA ALA A 61 0.97 8.22 -8.81
C ALA A 61 1.99 9.04 -9.62
N VAL A 62 2.17 8.71 -10.91
CA VAL A 62 2.97 9.51 -11.85
C VAL A 62 2.39 10.92 -12.00
N LEU A 63 1.07 11.05 -12.08
CA LEU A 63 0.40 12.36 -12.14
C LEU A 63 0.59 13.17 -10.87
N VAL A 64 0.57 12.55 -9.69
CA VAL A 64 0.90 13.24 -8.42
C VAL A 64 2.35 13.72 -8.42
N PHE A 65 3.27 12.91 -8.96
CA PHE A 65 4.68 13.26 -9.06
C PHE A 65 4.95 14.47 -9.96
N PHE A 66 4.25 14.61 -11.10
CA PHE A 66 4.46 15.73 -12.02
C PHE A 66 3.61 16.97 -11.71
N ASN A 67 2.34 16.80 -11.34
CA ASN A 67 1.40 17.91 -11.27
C ASN A 67 1.31 18.56 -9.88
N HIS A 68 1.78 17.89 -8.82
CA HIS A 68 1.75 18.35 -7.43
C HIS A 68 0.40 18.90 -6.92
N ASN A 69 -0.71 18.59 -7.60
CA ASN A 69 -2.04 19.10 -7.26
C ASN A 69 -2.78 18.14 -6.32
N THR A 70 -3.52 18.71 -5.38
CA THR A 70 -4.39 18.01 -4.42
C THR A 70 -5.38 17.08 -5.11
N LEU A 71 -5.92 17.44 -6.27
CA LEU A 71 -6.85 16.57 -7.01
C LEU A 71 -6.19 15.25 -7.47
N SER A 72 -4.95 15.33 -7.95
CA SER A 72 -4.18 14.13 -8.34
C SER A 72 -3.92 13.26 -7.10
N LEU A 73 -3.63 13.87 -5.96
CA LEU A 73 -3.41 13.15 -4.69
C LEU A 73 -4.67 12.40 -4.26
N PHE A 74 -5.83 13.06 -4.24
CA PHE A 74 -7.11 12.42 -3.92
C PHE A 74 -7.44 11.27 -4.88
N THR A 75 -7.20 11.47 -6.17
CA THR A 75 -7.46 10.44 -7.19
C THR A 75 -6.55 9.22 -6.97
N ASN A 76 -5.29 9.44 -6.59
CA ASN A 76 -4.37 8.35 -6.26
C ASN A 76 -4.81 7.59 -5.00
N ILE A 77 -5.29 8.28 -3.96
CA ILE A 77 -5.83 7.65 -2.75
C ILE A 77 -7.05 6.78 -3.07
N ILE A 78 -7.97 7.27 -3.90
CA ILE A 78 -9.14 6.48 -4.33
C ILE A 78 -8.69 5.25 -5.13
N SER A 79 -7.74 5.44 -6.04
CA SER A 79 -7.19 4.36 -6.88
C SER A 79 -6.47 3.29 -6.04
N PHE A 80 -5.80 3.69 -4.95
CA PHE A 80 -5.19 2.78 -3.99
C PHE A 80 -6.23 1.84 -3.38
N PHE A 81 -7.32 2.39 -2.82
CA PHE A 81 -8.35 1.56 -2.19
C PHE A 81 -9.06 0.65 -3.18
N LEU A 82 -9.30 1.12 -4.42
CA LEU A 82 -9.84 0.27 -5.48
C LEU A 82 -8.92 -0.88 -5.84
N PHE A 83 -7.62 -0.62 -5.96
CA PHE A 83 -6.63 -1.66 -6.26
C PHE A 83 -6.54 -2.67 -5.11
N VAL A 84 -6.36 -2.23 -3.87
CA VAL A 84 -6.32 -3.10 -2.68
C VAL A 84 -7.62 -3.91 -2.55
N GLY A 85 -8.77 -3.25 -2.72
CA GLY A 85 -10.09 -3.87 -2.68
C GLY A 85 -10.29 -4.96 -3.73
N SER A 86 -9.78 -4.75 -4.94
CA SER A 86 -9.85 -5.75 -6.01
C SER A 86 -8.99 -6.98 -5.73
N ILE A 87 -7.91 -6.85 -4.94
CA ILE A 87 -7.15 -8.00 -4.43
C ILE A 87 -7.94 -8.75 -3.34
N SER A 88 -8.82 -8.09 -2.60
CA SER A 88 -9.71 -8.79 -1.66
C SER A 88 -10.78 -9.58 -2.42
N ASN A 89 -11.52 -8.92 -3.32
CA ASN A 89 -12.57 -9.54 -4.12
C ASN A 89 -12.74 -8.84 -5.48
N SER A 90 -12.25 -9.48 -6.53
CA SER A 90 -12.15 -8.95 -7.90
C SER A 90 -13.44 -9.00 -8.73
N LYS A 91 -14.45 -9.75 -8.29
CA LYS A 91 -15.76 -9.91 -8.96
C LYS A 91 -16.83 -8.95 -8.44
N SER A 92 -16.43 -7.94 -7.70
CA SER A 92 -17.34 -6.98 -7.07
C SER A 92 -17.47 -5.70 -7.90
N SER A 93 -18.51 -4.90 -7.65
CA SER A 93 -18.61 -3.57 -8.23
C SER A 93 -17.51 -2.65 -7.67
N ILE A 94 -17.16 -1.61 -8.44
CA ILE A 94 -16.13 -0.62 -8.07
C ILE A 94 -16.40 -0.03 -6.68
N TYR A 95 -17.66 0.22 -6.32
CA TYR A 95 -18.04 0.74 -5.01
C TYR A 95 -17.76 -0.27 -3.89
N ILE A 96 -18.10 -1.54 -4.10
CA ILE A 96 -17.87 -2.61 -3.12
C ILE A 96 -16.36 -2.83 -2.95
N GLU A 97 -15.58 -2.77 -4.03
CA GLU A 97 -14.13 -2.88 -3.95
C GLU A 97 -13.50 -1.72 -3.17
N PHE A 98 -13.96 -0.48 -3.39
CA PHE A 98 -13.48 0.66 -2.60
C PHE A 98 -13.72 0.46 -1.10
N LEU A 99 -14.95 0.07 -0.73
CA LEU A 99 -15.30 -0.22 0.66
C LEU A 99 -14.50 -1.40 1.23
N ASN A 100 -14.28 -2.45 0.43
CA ASN A 100 -13.43 -3.57 0.81
C ASN A 100 -11.98 -3.13 1.03
N GLY A 101 -11.43 -2.26 0.18
CA GLY A 101 -10.10 -1.70 0.36
C GLY A 101 -9.95 -0.94 1.68
N LEU A 102 -10.93 -0.09 2.01
CA LEU A 102 -11.00 0.61 3.30
C LEU A 102 -11.09 -0.37 4.47
N TYR A 103 -12.02 -1.32 4.39
CA TYR A 103 -12.22 -2.35 5.41
C TYR A 103 -10.94 -3.15 5.65
N THR A 104 -10.29 -3.63 4.59
CA THR A 104 -9.04 -4.40 4.67
C THR A 104 -7.93 -3.59 5.32
N ALA A 105 -7.78 -2.29 4.98
CA ALA A 105 -6.78 -1.44 5.60
C ALA A 105 -6.99 -1.26 7.11
N ILE A 106 -8.23 -1.02 7.53
CA ILE A 106 -8.60 -0.87 8.94
C ILE A 106 -8.38 -2.18 9.70
N VAL A 107 -8.92 -3.29 9.19
CA VAL A 107 -8.81 -4.61 9.83
C VAL A 107 -7.36 -5.05 9.94
N ALA A 108 -6.53 -4.82 8.91
CA ALA A 108 -5.12 -5.13 8.97
C ALA A 108 -4.42 -4.39 10.12
N ALA A 109 -4.74 -3.11 10.35
CA ALA A 109 -4.20 -2.37 11.48
C ALA A 109 -4.59 -2.98 12.84
N PHE A 110 -5.85 -3.38 13.01
CA PHE A 110 -6.31 -4.03 14.24
C PHE A 110 -5.67 -5.40 14.44
N VAL A 111 -5.61 -6.24 13.40
CA VAL A 111 -5.00 -7.56 13.47
C VAL A 111 -3.53 -7.45 13.89
N LEU A 112 -2.77 -6.57 13.25
CA LEU A 112 -1.36 -6.35 13.60
C LEU A 112 -1.19 -5.83 15.05
N TYR A 113 -2.09 -4.98 15.52
CA TYR A 113 -2.07 -4.48 16.90
C TYR A 113 -2.33 -5.59 17.92
N PHE A 114 -3.38 -6.39 17.71
CA PHE A 114 -3.73 -7.49 18.63
C PHE A 114 -2.73 -8.64 18.59
N ASP A 115 -2.20 -8.98 17.41
CA ASP A 115 -1.15 -9.99 17.28
C ASP A 115 0.11 -9.59 18.06
N ASN A 116 0.48 -8.30 18.03
CA ASN A 116 1.61 -7.81 18.82
C ASN A 116 1.37 -7.98 20.33
N ILE A 117 0.18 -7.61 20.82
CA ILE A 117 -0.19 -7.77 22.24
C ILE A 117 -0.18 -9.25 22.65
N ASN A 118 -0.76 -10.13 21.83
CA ASN A 118 -0.79 -11.57 22.12
C ASN A 118 0.62 -12.16 22.19
N ASN A 119 1.51 -11.76 21.27
CA ASN A 119 2.90 -12.18 21.28
C ASN A 119 3.66 -11.70 22.53
N GLU A 120 3.41 -10.48 23.02
CA GLU A 120 3.98 -9.99 24.29
C GLU A 120 3.50 -10.82 25.48
N ILE A 121 2.19 -11.12 25.56
CA ILE A 121 1.60 -11.94 26.63
C ILE A 121 2.18 -13.36 26.63
N GLU A 122 2.35 -13.97 25.45
CA GLU A 122 2.97 -15.31 25.35
C GLU A 122 4.43 -15.33 25.79
N GLN A 123 5.20 -14.26 25.54
CA GLN A 123 6.59 -14.17 25.97
C GLN A 123 6.71 -14.03 27.49
N VAL A 124 5.82 -13.28 28.13
CA VAL A 124 5.76 -13.15 29.60
C VAL A 124 5.35 -14.47 30.27
N LYS A 125 4.45 -15.26 29.67
CA LYS A 125 4.06 -16.58 30.20
C LYS A 125 5.13 -17.67 30.11
N LYS A 126 6.15 -17.47 29.25
CA LYS A 126 7.23 -18.46 29.03
C LYS A 126 8.48 -18.19 29.89
N GLN A 127 8.52 -17.07 30.62
CA GLN A 127 9.55 -16.75 31.63
C GLN A 127 9.08 -17.17 33.03
#